data_AF-A0A947J253-F1
#
_entry.id   AF-A0A947J253-F1
#
_cell.length_a   1.000
_cell.length_b   1.000
_cell.length_c   1.000
_cell.angle_alpha   90.00
_cell.angle_beta   90.00
_cell.angle_gamma   90.00
#
_symmetry.space_group_name_H-M   'P 1'
#
loop_
_entity.id
_entity.type
_entity.pdbx_description
1 polymer ?
#
loop_
_entity_poly.entity_id
_entity_poly.type
_entity_poly.pdbx_seq_one_letter_code
_entity_poly.pdbx_strand_id
1 'polypeptide(L)'
;MKMKFGSALISVAFLGGSIASGAVYSGNLLKANGVSTEADAIMYYNTIDPNSLRLTQAAWRDINGFNDLRNEIVVVGGHKNISDLGFWRRIEMVIDKRPGYVGNVAMTTFNFVNEADTVDPKNAKSIVNMEYSPGPNGDRITKFYIYNASGGRENGTIFDPDLAKAETLFLPNGCASCHGGRKDFATSGGKTGGGFLAFDFNVFEYGTLTSRAANEANVKKLNKGVLMTKPPSAVKNLVSGLYGGNDLPSVTQNSAYRPSDWPSSEQALWNVVVKDCLGCHTLSEQEVLSLNYWKVNVGDLREKILKHKTMPNAPYSNRRFWSTDHHNIVEDALNRFRP
;
A
#
# COMPACT_ATOMS: atom_id res chain seq x y z
N MET A 1 51.00 -36.24 -21.23
CA MET A 1 49.59 -36.05 -21.63
C MET A 1 49.08 -34.80 -20.91
N LYS A 2 49.14 -33.63 -21.57
CA LYS A 2 48.80 -32.31 -20.99
C LYS A 2 47.36 -31.96 -21.39
N MET A 3 46.41 -31.97 -20.45
CA MET A 3 45.06 -31.46 -20.70
C MET A 3 45.04 -29.94 -20.44
N LYS A 4 44.73 -29.17 -21.49
CA LYS A 4 44.48 -27.73 -21.43
C LYS A 4 43.02 -27.53 -20.99
N PHE A 5 42.80 -26.85 -19.86
CA PHE A 5 41.49 -26.29 -19.54
C PHE A 5 41.32 -24.97 -20.30
N GLY A 6 40.46 -24.98 -21.32
CA GLY A 6 40.01 -23.77 -22.00
C GLY A 6 39.02 -23.04 -21.11
N SER A 7 39.33 -21.79 -20.77
CA SER A 7 38.39 -20.87 -20.13
C SER A 7 37.36 -20.43 -21.15
N ALA A 8 36.11 -20.85 -20.99
CA ALA A 8 34.98 -20.30 -21.75
C ALA A 8 34.57 -18.97 -21.10
N LEU A 9 34.92 -17.86 -21.77
CA LEU A 9 34.30 -16.56 -21.52
C LEU A 9 32.83 -16.65 -21.94
N ILE A 10 31.93 -16.74 -20.96
CA ILE A 10 30.52 -16.45 -21.17
C ILE A 10 30.39 -14.92 -21.19
N SER A 11 30.46 -14.34 -22.39
CA SER A 11 29.97 -12.98 -22.62
C SER A 11 28.46 -12.97 -22.44
N VAL A 12 27.99 -12.58 -21.25
CA VAL A 12 26.61 -12.13 -21.09
C VAL A 12 26.53 -10.78 -21.78
N ALA A 13 26.01 -10.79 -23.01
CA ALA A 13 25.62 -9.58 -23.70
C ALA A 13 24.49 -8.92 -22.89
N PHE A 14 24.84 -7.92 -22.06
CA PHE A 14 23.90 -6.89 -21.70
C PHE A 14 23.56 -6.15 -22.98
N LEU A 15 22.42 -6.50 -23.59
CA LEU A 15 21.73 -5.63 -24.53
C LEU A 15 21.25 -4.41 -23.74
N GLY A 16 22.18 -3.48 -23.53
CA GLY A 16 21.91 -2.10 -23.17
C GLY A 16 21.23 -1.43 -24.35
N GLY A 17 19.96 -1.72 -24.54
CA GLY A 17 19.07 -0.86 -25.29
C GLY A 17 18.88 0.41 -24.48
N SER A 18 19.56 1.48 -24.90
CA SER A 18 19.18 2.84 -24.50
C SER A 18 17.73 3.05 -24.93
N ILE A 19 16.81 2.94 -23.98
CA ILE A 19 15.39 3.19 -24.23
C ILE A 19 15.27 4.70 -24.37
N ALA A 20 15.03 5.16 -25.60
CA ALA A 20 14.71 6.53 -25.88
C ALA A 20 13.57 7.00 -24.96
N SER A 21 13.75 8.17 -24.34
CA SER A 21 12.71 8.83 -23.57
C SER A 21 11.52 9.19 -24.47
N GLY A 22 10.33 8.72 -24.12
CA GLY A 22 9.07 9.06 -24.78
C GLY A 22 8.38 7.79 -25.27
N ALA A 23 7.28 7.33 -24.68
CA ALA A 23 6.21 8.09 -24.05
C ALA A 23 6.02 7.76 -22.57
N VAL A 24 6.09 8.79 -21.73
CA VAL A 24 5.57 8.76 -20.35
C VAL A 24 4.06 8.64 -20.45
N TYR A 25 3.45 7.73 -19.70
CA TYR A 25 2.00 7.73 -19.56
C TYR A 25 1.60 8.99 -18.79
N SER A 26 1.01 9.98 -19.48
CA SER A 26 0.39 11.16 -18.88
C SER A 26 -0.96 10.78 -18.25
N GLY A 27 -0.94 9.94 -17.20
CA GLY A 27 -2.12 9.47 -16.49
C GLY A 27 -2.32 10.19 -15.15
N ASN A 28 -3.57 10.22 -14.66
CA ASN A 28 -3.95 10.80 -13.37
C ASN A 28 -3.91 9.80 -12.20
N LEU A 29 -3.47 8.55 -12.45
CA LEU A 29 -3.41 7.50 -11.43
C LEU A 29 -2.31 7.78 -10.41
N LEU A 30 -2.55 7.44 -9.15
CA LEU A 30 -1.70 7.74 -7.99
C LEU A 30 -1.41 9.24 -7.79
N LYS A 31 -2.21 10.14 -8.41
CA LYS A 31 -2.05 11.60 -8.32
C LYS A 31 -3.24 12.32 -7.68
N ALA A 32 -4.14 11.57 -7.05
CA ALA A 32 -5.30 12.13 -6.35
C ALA A 32 -4.92 13.21 -5.32
N ASN A 33 -3.77 13.05 -4.66
CA ASN A 33 -3.21 14.03 -3.71
C ASN A 33 -2.21 15.00 -4.36
N GLY A 34 -2.21 15.13 -5.68
CA GLY A 34 -1.22 15.88 -6.46
C GLY A 34 0.05 15.09 -6.74
N VAL A 35 1.00 15.75 -7.39
CA VAL A 35 2.30 15.18 -7.78
C VAL A 35 3.38 15.83 -6.92
N SER A 36 4.15 15.02 -6.20
CA SER A 36 5.39 15.47 -5.56
C SER A 36 6.54 15.43 -6.56
N THR A 37 7.47 16.36 -6.42
CA THR A 37 8.76 16.37 -7.09
C THR A 37 9.85 15.75 -6.22
N GLU A 38 11.04 15.54 -6.78
CA GLU A 38 12.20 15.14 -5.98
C GLU A 38 12.55 16.16 -4.88
N ALA A 39 12.42 17.46 -5.18
CA ALA A 39 12.64 18.51 -4.20
C ALA A 39 11.66 18.40 -3.02
N ASP A 40 10.39 18.05 -3.28
CA ASP A 40 9.40 17.81 -2.22
C ASP A 40 9.80 16.63 -1.33
N ALA A 41 10.31 15.54 -1.92
CA ALA A 41 10.78 14.38 -1.16
C ALA A 41 12.01 14.71 -0.29
N ILE A 42 12.94 15.50 -0.81
CA ILE A 42 14.10 15.97 -0.03
C ILE A 42 13.63 16.83 1.15
N MET A 43 12.73 17.79 0.92
CA MET A 43 12.16 18.61 1.99
C MET A 43 11.41 17.76 3.01
N TYR A 44 10.67 16.75 2.53
CA TYR A 44 9.96 15.82 3.39
C TYR A 44 10.93 15.07 4.30
N TYR A 45 11.97 14.45 3.76
CA TYR A 45 12.96 13.72 4.55
C TYR A 45 13.75 14.62 5.51
N ASN A 46 14.14 15.82 5.08
CA ASN A 46 14.76 16.81 5.96
C ASN A 46 13.85 17.17 7.15
N THR A 47 12.53 17.12 6.94
CA THR A 47 11.55 17.36 8.00
C THR A 47 11.42 16.15 8.92
N ILE A 48 11.19 14.93 8.40
CA ILE A 48 10.83 13.77 9.23
C ILE A 48 12.03 12.97 9.77
N ASP A 49 13.22 13.17 9.22
CA ASP A 49 14.48 12.54 9.60
C ASP A 49 15.64 13.55 9.52
N PRO A 50 15.60 14.65 10.29
CA PRO A 50 16.55 15.78 10.17
C PRO A 50 18.00 15.39 10.46
N ASN A 51 18.20 14.33 11.24
CA ASN A 51 19.53 13.81 11.60
C ASN A 51 20.01 12.70 10.65
N SER A 52 19.28 12.43 9.56
CA SER A 52 19.63 11.40 8.57
C SER A 52 19.89 10.02 9.18
N LEU A 53 19.08 9.64 10.18
CA LEU A 53 19.26 8.37 10.89
C LEU A 53 18.67 7.19 10.10
N ARG A 54 17.86 7.45 9.07
CA ARG A 54 17.15 6.44 8.26
C ARG A 54 17.63 6.44 6.81
N LEU A 55 18.93 6.59 6.57
CA LEU A 55 19.51 6.55 5.22
C LEU A 55 19.53 5.14 4.61
N THR A 56 19.43 4.11 5.44
CA THR A 56 19.36 2.71 4.98
C THR A 56 18.22 1.95 5.61
N GLN A 57 17.75 0.91 4.92
CA GLN A 57 16.74 -0.03 5.42
C GLN A 57 17.16 -0.64 6.76
N ALA A 58 18.44 -1.01 6.89
CA ALA A 58 18.98 -1.55 8.14
C ALA A 58 18.89 -0.53 9.28
N ALA A 59 19.35 0.70 9.07
CA ALA A 59 19.29 1.75 10.07
C ALA A 59 17.85 2.11 10.47
N TRP A 60 16.93 2.15 9.50
CA TRP A 60 15.50 2.33 9.77
C TRP A 60 14.92 1.20 10.62
N ARG A 61 15.29 -0.06 10.34
CA ARG A 61 14.86 -1.23 11.12
C ARG A 61 15.39 -1.19 12.54
N ASP A 62 16.66 -0.83 12.73
CA ASP A 62 17.29 -0.68 14.05
C ASP A 62 16.55 0.36 14.89
N ILE A 63 16.29 1.54 14.31
CA ILE A 63 15.58 2.64 14.97
C ILE A 63 14.17 2.24 15.36
N ASN A 64 13.48 1.48 14.52
CA ASN A 64 12.10 1.04 14.77
C ASN A 64 12.00 -0.25 15.59
N GLY A 65 13.12 -0.79 16.07
CA GLY A 65 13.11 -1.91 17.01
C GLY A 65 12.84 -3.27 16.38
N PHE A 66 13.04 -3.42 15.06
CA PHE A 66 12.95 -4.74 14.41
C PHE A 66 13.99 -5.74 14.92
N ASN A 67 15.12 -5.26 15.44
CA ASN A 67 16.22 -6.09 15.92
C ASN A 67 16.24 -6.23 17.46
N ASP A 68 15.21 -5.73 18.15
CA ASP A 68 15.11 -5.83 19.61
C ASP A 68 14.35 -7.10 20.02
N LEU A 69 14.96 -7.91 20.88
CA LEU A 69 14.41 -9.21 21.32
C LEU A 69 13.09 -9.12 22.09
N ARG A 70 12.72 -7.93 22.61
CA ARG A 70 11.43 -7.71 23.26
C ARG A 70 10.28 -7.65 22.25
N ASN A 71 10.61 -7.29 21.02
CA ASN A 71 9.64 -7.06 19.97
C ASN A 71 9.35 -8.34 19.20
N GLU A 72 8.09 -8.53 18.84
CA GLU A 72 7.69 -9.57 17.90
C GLU A 72 7.62 -8.96 16.51
N ILE A 73 8.24 -9.62 15.52
CA ILE A 73 8.08 -9.26 14.11
C ILE A 73 6.94 -10.10 13.54
N VAL A 74 5.83 -9.46 13.22
CA VAL A 74 4.70 -10.10 12.56
C VAL A 74 4.97 -10.14 11.06
N VAL A 75 4.96 -11.33 10.45
CA VAL A 75 5.28 -11.52 9.03
C VAL A 75 4.09 -12.08 8.28
N VAL A 76 3.74 -11.46 7.15
CA VAL A 76 2.77 -11.97 6.16
C VAL A 76 3.43 -11.96 4.79
N GLY A 77 3.53 -13.12 4.14
CA GLY A 77 4.23 -13.29 2.86
C GLY A 77 3.39 -13.99 1.80
N GLY A 78 3.94 -14.19 0.61
CA GLY A 78 3.41 -15.05 -0.46
C GLY A 78 2.03 -14.67 -0.99
N HIS A 79 1.69 -13.39 -0.98
CA HIS A 79 0.44 -12.90 -1.59
C HIS A 79 0.71 -11.75 -2.56
N LYS A 80 -0.17 -11.58 -3.54
CA LYS A 80 -0.36 -10.30 -4.25
C LYS A 80 -1.50 -9.55 -3.61
N ASN A 81 -1.37 -8.23 -3.51
CA ASN A 81 -2.53 -7.37 -3.24
C ASN A 81 -3.08 -6.85 -4.58
N ILE A 82 -4.32 -7.24 -4.90
CA ILE A 82 -4.98 -6.88 -6.17
C ILE A 82 -5.79 -5.59 -6.12
N SER A 83 -5.86 -4.96 -4.93
CA SER A 83 -6.48 -3.65 -4.71
C SER A 83 -5.50 -2.48 -4.79
N ASP A 84 -4.22 -2.75 -5.10
CA ASP A 84 -3.21 -1.71 -5.25
C ASP A 84 -2.31 -1.87 -6.49
N LEU A 85 -1.06 -2.27 -6.30
CA LEU A 85 0.03 -2.24 -7.27
C LEU A 85 0.28 -3.61 -7.92
N GLY A 86 -0.27 -4.70 -7.37
CA GLY A 86 -0.20 -6.02 -7.99
C GLY A 86 1.14 -6.76 -7.87
N PHE A 87 2.06 -6.27 -7.03
CA PHE A 87 3.30 -6.96 -6.70
C PHE A 87 3.05 -8.15 -5.77
N TRP A 88 3.92 -9.17 -5.86
CA TRP A 88 4.05 -10.14 -4.78
C TRP A 88 4.67 -9.46 -3.56
N ARG A 89 4.22 -9.82 -2.36
CA ARG A 89 4.59 -9.10 -1.15
C ARG A 89 5.03 -9.97 0.00
N ARG A 90 5.93 -9.37 0.77
CA ARG A 90 6.21 -9.71 2.15
C ARG A 90 6.04 -8.44 2.99
N ILE A 91 5.22 -8.52 4.01
CA ILE A 91 4.95 -7.45 4.96
C ILE A 91 5.50 -7.90 6.30
N GLU A 92 6.33 -7.06 6.90
CA GLU A 92 6.78 -7.25 8.27
C GLU A 92 6.38 -6.04 9.10
N MET A 93 5.79 -6.26 10.27
CA MET A 93 5.39 -5.20 11.19
C MET A 93 5.94 -5.47 12.59
N VAL A 94 6.31 -4.40 13.27
CA VAL A 94 6.69 -4.41 14.67
C VAL A 94 5.85 -3.40 15.44
N ILE A 95 5.39 -3.82 16.63
CA ILE A 95 4.84 -2.94 17.65
C ILE A 95 5.92 -2.83 18.72
N ASP A 96 6.45 -1.63 18.91
CA ASP A 96 7.62 -1.43 19.77
C ASP A 96 7.23 -1.50 21.26
N LYS A 97 7.91 -2.37 22.00
CA LYS A 97 7.74 -2.61 23.44
C LYS A 97 8.91 -2.04 24.26
N ARG A 98 9.91 -1.42 23.62
CA ARG A 98 11.03 -0.81 24.33
C ARG A 98 10.53 0.37 25.19
N PRO A 99 11.01 0.55 26.43
CA PRO A 99 10.70 1.72 27.24
C PRO A 99 11.00 3.01 26.49
N GLY A 100 10.08 3.97 26.53
CA GLY A 100 10.17 5.23 25.78
C GLY A 100 9.67 5.17 24.33
N TYR A 101 9.46 3.97 23.77
CA TYR A 101 8.99 3.78 22.39
C TYR A 101 7.60 3.12 22.30
N VAL A 102 7.01 2.74 23.44
CA VAL A 102 5.70 2.09 23.51
C VAL A 102 4.65 2.85 22.70
N GLY A 103 3.96 2.12 21.83
CA GLY A 103 2.97 2.67 20.90
C GLY A 103 3.54 3.08 19.53
N ASN A 104 4.86 2.96 19.31
CA ASN A 104 5.40 3.00 17.96
C ASN A 104 4.97 1.75 17.20
N VAL A 105 4.54 1.95 15.96
CA VAL A 105 4.25 0.87 15.02
C VAL A 105 5.06 1.14 13.77
N ALA A 106 5.77 0.14 13.27
CA ALA A 106 6.53 0.27 12.04
C ALA A 106 6.32 -0.95 11.16
N MET A 107 6.28 -0.73 9.85
CA MET A 107 6.01 -1.75 8.85
C MET A 107 6.92 -1.56 7.66
N THR A 108 7.45 -2.67 7.16
CA THR A 108 8.18 -2.75 5.89
C THR A 108 7.38 -3.61 4.92
N THR A 109 7.25 -3.16 3.69
CA THR A 109 6.65 -3.92 2.58
C THR A 109 7.71 -4.11 1.51
N PHE A 110 8.08 -5.36 1.31
CA PHE A 110 8.94 -5.78 0.22
C PHE A 110 8.07 -6.16 -0.98
N ASN A 111 8.36 -5.57 -2.15
CA ASN A 111 7.66 -5.84 -3.39
C ASN A 111 8.53 -6.70 -4.32
N PHE A 112 7.94 -7.76 -4.88
CA PHE A 112 8.63 -8.74 -5.71
C PHE A 112 7.88 -8.96 -7.04
N VAL A 113 8.63 -9.41 -8.05
CA VAL A 113 8.08 -9.83 -9.34
C VAL A 113 7.44 -11.21 -9.25
N ASN A 114 8.00 -12.10 -8.42
CA ASN A 114 7.61 -13.50 -8.30
C ASN A 114 7.31 -13.91 -6.86
N GLU A 115 6.47 -14.93 -6.69
CA GLU A 115 6.08 -15.44 -5.36
C GLU A 115 7.27 -16.00 -4.57
N ALA A 116 8.19 -16.70 -5.25
CA ALA A 116 9.33 -17.36 -4.61
C ALA A 116 10.21 -16.41 -3.78
N ASP A 117 10.37 -15.16 -4.26
CA ASP A 117 11.18 -14.15 -3.57
C ASP A 117 10.50 -13.61 -2.30
N THR A 118 9.22 -13.90 -2.06
CA THR A 118 8.54 -13.50 -0.82
C THR A 118 8.99 -14.29 0.42
N VAL A 119 9.60 -15.47 0.19
CA VAL A 119 10.14 -16.33 1.25
C VAL A 119 11.52 -15.84 1.71
N ASP A 120 12.37 -15.45 0.77
CA ASP A 120 13.72 -14.89 1.01
C ASP A 120 13.85 -13.51 0.33
N PRO A 121 13.74 -12.40 1.08
CA PRO A 121 13.50 -11.07 0.53
C PRO A 121 14.72 -10.41 -0.17
N LYS A 122 15.69 -11.19 -0.66
CA LYS A 122 16.92 -10.70 -1.30
C LYS A 122 16.70 -10.00 -2.64
N ASN A 123 15.62 -10.33 -3.35
CA ASN A 123 15.34 -9.84 -4.70
C ASN A 123 14.22 -8.79 -4.75
N ALA A 124 13.98 -8.07 -3.66
CA ALA A 124 12.97 -7.00 -3.61
C ALA A 124 13.24 -5.94 -4.68
N LYS A 125 12.21 -5.56 -5.44
CA LYS A 125 12.28 -4.49 -6.45
C LYS A 125 12.16 -3.11 -5.82
N SER A 126 11.35 -3.00 -4.79
CA SER A 126 11.22 -1.81 -3.97
C SER A 126 10.88 -2.23 -2.55
N ILE A 127 11.33 -1.42 -1.60
CA ILE A 127 11.05 -1.58 -0.18
C ILE A 127 10.37 -0.28 0.27
N VAL A 128 9.11 -0.39 0.67
CA VAL A 128 8.33 0.76 1.15
C VAL A 128 8.05 0.57 2.62
N ASN A 129 8.41 1.57 3.41
CA ASN A 129 8.25 1.53 4.85
C ASN A 129 7.31 2.61 5.35
N MET A 130 6.61 2.27 6.42
CA MET A 130 5.77 3.18 7.17
C MET A 130 6.12 3.08 8.65
N GLU A 131 6.20 4.22 9.34
CA GLU A 131 6.25 4.24 10.80
C GLU A 131 5.23 5.23 11.37
N TYR A 132 4.56 4.83 12.44
CA TYR A 132 3.77 5.68 13.31
C TYR A 132 4.56 5.92 14.60
N SER A 133 5.26 7.06 14.66
CA SER A 133 6.20 7.40 15.72
C SER A 133 6.22 8.91 15.97
N PRO A 134 6.80 9.40 17.08
CA PRO A 134 6.98 10.84 17.30
C PRO A 134 7.67 11.52 16.10
N GLY A 135 7.05 12.58 15.60
CA GLY A 135 7.61 13.50 14.61
C GLY A 135 8.45 14.60 15.26
N PRO A 136 8.93 15.58 14.46
CA PRO A 136 9.78 16.68 14.94
C PRO A 136 9.18 17.48 16.09
N ASN A 137 7.86 17.64 16.09
CA ASN A 137 7.12 18.40 17.11
C ASN A 137 6.66 17.52 18.30
N GLY A 138 7.15 16.28 18.41
CA GLY A 138 6.77 15.32 19.46
C GLY A 138 5.45 14.58 19.20
N ASP A 139 4.54 15.14 18.40
CA ASP A 139 3.32 14.46 17.98
C ASP A 139 3.60 13.19 17.20
N ARG A 140 2.83 12.12 17.43
CA ARG A 140 2.92 10.90 16.63
C ARG A 140 2.32 11.09 15.25
N ILE A 141 3.09 10.79 14.22
CA ILE A 141 2.72 10.96 12.82
C ILE A 141 3.07 9.70 12.02
N THR A 142 2.34 9.49 10.93
CA THR A 142 2.70 8.49 9.93
C THR A 142 3.77 9.07 9.00
N LYS A 143 4.86 8.33 8.83
CA LYS A 143 5.99 8.68 7.97
C LYS A 143 6.20 7.61 6.92
N PHE A 144 6.57 8.03 5.72
CA PHE A 144 6.86 7.13 4.59
C PHE A 144 8.36 7.16 4.27
N TYR A 145 8.90 6.00 3.92
CA TYR A 145 10.26 5.88 3.41
C TYR A 145 10.29 4.88 2.26
N ILE A 146 11.15 5.14 1.28
CA ILE A 146 11.40 4.25 0.15
C ILE A 146 12.88 3.86 0.21
N TYR A 147 13.17 2.57 0.04
CA TYR A 147 14.51 2.06 -0.14
C TYR A 147 14.60 1.20 -1.40
N ASN A 148 15.73 1.28 -2.08
CA ASN A 148 16.03 0.39 -3.19
C ASN A 148 16.38 -1.03 -2.73
N ALA A 149 16.61 -1.92 -3.69
CA ALA A 149 16.97 -3.31 -3.46
C ALA A 149 18.24 -3.48 -2.60
N SER A 150 19.19 -2.53 -2.68
CA SER A 150 20.40 -2.51 -1.84
C SER A 150 20.17 -1.94 -0.45
N GLY A 151 18.95 -1.48 -0.16
CA GLY A 151 18.57 -0.89 1.12
C GLY A 151 18.97 0.58 1.27
N GLY A 152 19.40 1.28 0.22
CA GLY A 152 19.65 2.73 0.27
C GLY A 152 18.35 3.53 0.13
N ARG A 153 18.19 4.62 0.89
CA ARG A 153 17.00 5.48 0.84
C ARG A 153 16.89 6.19 -0.52
N GLU A 154 15.69 6.24 -1.07
CA GLU A 154 15.35 6.95 -2.31
C GLU A 154 14.24 7.98 -2.09
N ASN A 155 14.22 9.00 -2.95
CA ASN A 155 13.22 10.08 -2.93
C ASN A 155 11.88 9.68 -3.58
N GLY A 156 11.90 8.66 -4.45
CA GLY A 156 10.76 8.17 -5.19
C GLY A 156 11.03 6.78 -5.76
N THR A 157 10.00 6.14 -6.29
CA THR A 157 10.12 4.84 -6.96
C THR A 157 9.02 4.65 -7.99
N ILE A 158 9.09 3.55 -8.72
CA ILE A 158 8.05 3.11 -9.64
C ILE A 158 7.07 2.22 -8.87
N PHE A 159 5.80 2.61 -8.87
CA PHE A 159 4.72 1.87 -8.21
C PHE A 159 3.89 1.01 -9.18
N ASP A 160 4.17 1.04 -10.47
CA ASP A 160 3.49 0.20 -11.47
C ASP A 160 4.42 -0.92 -11.96
N PRO A 161 4.05 -2.21 -11.84
CA PRO A 161 4.83 -3.30 -12.41
C PRO A 161 4.89 -3.29 -13.96
N ASP A 162 3.97 -2.58 -14.65
CA ASP A 162 4.02 -2.36 -16.10
C ASP A 162 5.01 -1.24 -16.43
N LEU A 163 6.29 -1.60 -16.58
CA LEU A 163 7.38 -0.63 -16.80
C LEU A 163 7.22 0.20 -18.09
N ALA A 164 6.42 -0.24 -19.05
CA ALA A 164 6.15 0.53 -20.27
C ALA A 164 5.21 1.72 -20.01
N LYS A 165 4.47 1.71 -18.89
CA LYS A 165 3.55 2.77 -18.48
C LYS A 165 3.92 3.42 -17.14
N ALA A 166 4.86 2.81 -16.43
CA ALA A 166 5.34 3.28 -15.15
C ALA A 166 5.94 4.68 -15.22
N GLU A 167 5.73 5.44 -14.15
CA GLU A 167 6.44 6.68 -13.86
C GLU A 167 7.03 6.62 -12.46
N THR A 168 8.09 7.40 -12.23
CA THR A 168 8.62 7.61 -10.89
C THR A 168 7.71 8.56 -10.14
N LEU A 169 7.20 8.13 -8.98
CA LEU A 169 6.46 8.99 -8.06
C LEU A 169 7.28 9.25 -6.80
N PHE A 170 7.27 10.49 -6.34
CA PHE A 170 8.06 10.96 -5.22
C PHE A 170 7.23 11.07 -3.93
N LEU A 171 7.92 11.02 -2.80
CA LEU A 171 7.29 11.24 -1.49
C LEU A 171 6.96 12.73 -1.23
N PRO A 172 5.98 13.00 -0.35
CA PRO A 172 5.08 12.02 0.26
C PRO A 172 3.89 11.63 -0.63
N ASN A 173 3.58 12.39 -1.69
CA ASN A 173 2.31 12.23 -2.42
C ASN A 173 2.17 10.88 -3.12
N GLY A 174 3.28 10.26 -3.57
CA GLY A 174 3.25 8.91 -4.14
C GLY A 174 2.59 7.89 -3.22
N CYS A 175 2.93 7.89 -1.92
CA CYS A 175 2.30 7.03 -0.93
C CYS A 175 0.97 7.58 -0.42
N ALA A 176 0.89 8.89 -0.18
CA ALA A 176 -0.32 9.54 0.33
C ALA A 176 -1.52 9.39 -0.61
N SER A 177 -1.29 9.16 -1.91
CA SER A 177 -2.33 8.91 -2.91
C SER A 177 -3.28 7.76 -2.54
N CYS A 178 -2.80 6.76 -1.78
CA CYS A 178 -3.61 5.66 -1.25
C CYS A 178 -3.65 5.63 0.28
N HIS A 179 -2.59 6.06 0.94
CA HIS A 179 -2.54 6.10 2.40
C HIS A 179 -3.22 7.34 3.01
N GLY A 180 -3.87 8.16 2.18
CA GLY A 180 -4.44 9.44 2.57
C GLY A 180 -3.38 10.50 2.89
N GLY A 181 -3.83 11.73 3.08
CA GLY A 181 -3.00 12.82 3.54
C GLY A 181 -3.30 14.16 2.87
N ARG A 182 -2.43 15.14 3.13
CA ARG A 182 -2.50 16.54 2.71
C ARG A 182 -1.17 16.96 2.10
N LYS A 183 -1.25 18.01 1.28
CA LYS A 183 -0.10 18.57 0.53
C LYS A 183 0.83 19.44 1.40
N ASP A 184 0.37 19.90 2.56
CA ASP A 184 1.05 20.86 3.43
C ASP A 184 2.00 20.20 4.45
N PHE A 185 2.64 19.08 4.09
CA PHE A 185 3.51 18.33 5.00
C PHE A 185 4.68 19.18 5.54
N ALA A 186 5.26 20.06 4.72
CA ALA A 186 6.43 20.85 5.09
C ALA A 186 6.09 21.86 6.21
N THR A 187 4.96 22.54 6.08
CA THR A 187 4.49 23.53 7.07
C THR A 187 3.82 22.88 8.28
N SER A 188 3.46 21.59 8.21
CA SER A 188 2.82 20.85 9.29
C SER A 188 3.76 19.94 10.08
N GLY A 189 5.08 20.13 9.95
CA GLY A 189 6.09 19.35 10.69
C GLY A 189 6.17 17.89 10.22
N GLY A 190 5.98 17.65 8.93
CA GLY A 190 6.01 16.33 8.30
C GLY A 190 4.70 15.56 8.41
N LYS A 191 3.66 16.15 9.02
CA LYS A 191 2.32 15.55 9.12
C LYS A 191 1.69 15.48 7.75
N THR A 192 1.71 14.30 7.15
CA THR A 192 0.94 14.06 5.93
C THR A 192 -0.55 13.93 6.26
N GLY A 193 -0.93 13.48 7.46
CA GLY A 193 -2.32 13.08 7.75
C GLY A 193 -2.69 11.72 7.14
N GLY A 194 -1.72 11.00 6.56
CA GLY A 194 -1.90 9.63 6.10
C GLY A 194 -1.85 8.60 7.22
N GLY A 195 -2.16 7.34 6.90
CA GLY A 195 -2.29 6.26 7.87
C GLY A 195 -2.03 4.88 7.30
N PHE A 196 -2.08 3.89 8.19
CA PHE A 196 -1.99 2.48 7.83
C PHE A 196 -3.34 1.98 7.32
N LEU A 197 -3.33 1.22 6.23
CA LEU A 197 -4.51 0.61 5.64
C LEU A 197 -4.88 -0.67 6.40
N ALA A 198 -6.17 -1.02 6.37
CA ALA A 198 -6.61 -2.32 6.85
C ALA A 198 -6.09 -3.45 5.93
N PHE A 199 -5.77 -4.60 6.51
CA PHE A 199 -5.44 -5.80 5.76
C PHE A 199 -6.70 -6.65 5.59
N ASP A 200 -7.06 -6.93 4.34
CA ASP A 200 -8.27 -7.65 3.97
C ASP A 200 -7.95 -8.81 3.00
N PHE A 201 -8.27 -10.05 3.38
CA PHE A 201 -8.08 -11.22 2.51
C PHE A 201 -8.89 -11.17 1.21
N ASN A 202 -9.93 -10.35 1.09
CA ASN A 202 -10.69 -10.18 -0.16
C ASN A 202 -9.85 -9.61 -1.30
N VAL A 203 -8.71 -8.99 -0.98
CA VAL A 203 -7.80 -8.39 -1.95
C VAL A 203 -6.46 -9.13 -2.01
N PHE A 204 -6.33 -10.27 -1.34
CA PHE A 204 -5.12 -11.08 -1.36
C PHE A 204 -5.28 -12.27 -2.29
N GLU A 205 -4.40 -12.36 -3.28
CA GLU A 205 -4.23 -13.54 -4.11
C GLU A 205 -3.02 -14.33 -3.64
N TYR A 206 -3.22 -15.63 -3.39
CA TYR A 206 -2.18 -16.55 -2.98
C TYR A 206 -1.72 -17.40 -4.16
N GLY A 207 -0.43 -17.68 -4.22
CA GLY A 207 0.10 -18.70 -5.13
C GLY A 207 0.14 -20.05 -4.43
N THR A 208 1.24 -20.78 -4.62
CA THR A 208 1.37 -22.15 -4.11
C THR A 208 2.24 -22.29 -2.87
N LEU A 209 3.00 -21.25 -2.51
CA LEU A 209 3.98 -21.32 -1.41
C LEU A 209 3.38 -21.00 -0.04
N THR A 210 2.19 -20.41 -0.01
CA THR A 210 1.48 -20.13 1.24
C THR A 210 -0.02 -20.14 1.01
N SER A 211 -0.79 -19.82 2.04
CA SER A 211 -2.25 -19.75 1.96
C SER A 211 -2.80 -18.66 2.85
N ARG A 212 -4.06 -18.32 2.61
CA ARG A 212 -4.86 -17.53 3.55
C ARG A 212 -4.82 -18.10 4.95
N ALA A 213 -5.10 -19.40 5.10
CA ALA A 213 -5.18 -20.07 6.40
C ALA A 213 -3.87 -19.93 7.19
N ALA A 214 -2.72 -20.03 6.51
CA ALA A 214 -1.40 -19.84 7.13
C ALA A 214 -1.16 -18.40 7.61
N ASN A 215 -1.82 -17.40 7.01
CA ASN A 215 -1.62 -15.99 7.30
C ASN A 215 -2.70 -15.37 8.20
N GLU A 216 -3.85 -16.01 8.44
CA GLU A 216 -4.99 -15.48 9.22
C GLU A 216 -4.57 -14.87 10.57
N ALA A 217 -3.80 -15.62 11.36
CA ALA A 217 -3.34 -15.16 12.67
C ALA A 217 -2.42 -13.93 12.58
N ASN A 218 -1.54 -13.89 11.58
CA ASN A 218 -0.60 -12.78 11.40
C ASN A 218 -1.29 -11.54 10.81
N VAL A 219 -2.21 -11.70 9.86
CA VAL A 219 -3.01 -10.60 9.31
C VAL A 219 -3.87 -9.95 10.42
N LYS A 220 -4.45 -10.76 11.32
CA LYS A 220 -5.13 -10.24 12.52
C LYS A 220 -4.20 -9.40 13.39
N LYS A 221 -2.95 -9.85 13.62
CA LYS A 221 -1.94 -9.09 14.37
C LYS A 221 -1.55 -7.79 13.64
N LEU A 222 -1.40 -7.82 12.31
CA LEU A 222 -1.16 -6.60 11.52
C LEU A 222 -2.30 -5.59 11.73
N ASN A 223 -3.56 -6.04 11.64
CA ASN A 223 -4.73 -5.20 11.88
C ASN A 223 -4.81 -4.66 13.32
N LYS A 224 -4.35 -5.41 14.33
CA LYS A 224 -4.16 -4.85 15.69
C LYS A 224 -3.13 -3.71 15.69
N GLY A 225 -2.03 -3.87 14.98
CA GLY A 225 -1.04 -2.79 14.79
C GLY A 225 -1.64 -1.56 14.11
N VAL A 226 -2.44 -1.76 13.05
CA VAL A 226 -3.18 -0.66 12.38
C VAL A 226 -4.03 0.11 13.38
N LEU A 227 -4.82 -0.57 14.24
CA LEU A 227 -5.68 0.08 15.23
C LEU A 227 -4.89 0.91 16.28
N MET A 228 -3.63 0.57 16.55
CA MET A 228 -2.76 1.34 17.44
C MET A 228 -2.27 2.67 16.81
N THR A 229 -2.38 2.84 15.50
CA THR A 229 -1.89 4.03 14.78
C THR A 229 -2.86 5.21 14.76
N LYS A 230 -3.87 5.20 15.64
CA LYS A 230 -5.00 6.14 15.66
C LYS A 230 -5.66 6.33 14.27
N PRO A 231 -6.03 5.24 13.58
CA PRO A 231 -6.62 5.36 12.25
C PRO A 231 -8.02 6.00 12.34
N PRO A 232 -8.55 6.51 11.22
CA PRO A 232 -9.89 7.10 11.20
C PRO A 232 -10.98 6.04 11.42
N SER A 233 -12.21 6.50 11.66
CA SER A 233 -13.36 5.64 11.98
C SER A 233 -13.64 4.61 10.89
N ALA A 234 -13.49 4.96 9.61
CA ALA A 234 -13.67 4.02 8.50
C ALA A 234 -12.78 2.77 8.60
N VAL A 235 -11.48 2.96 8.83
CA VAL A 235 -10.52 1.86 9.04
C VAL A 235 -10.87 1.07 10.31
N LYS A 236 -11.19 1.75 11.42
CA LYS A 236 -11.59 1.07 12.67
C LYS A 236 -12.82 0.19 12.48
N ASN A 237 -13.84 0.72 11.80
CA ASN A 237 -15.10 0.03 11.55
C ASN A 237 -14.90 -1.15 10.59
N LEU A 238 -14.09 -0.97 9.53
CA LEU A 238 -13.73 -2.07 8.64
C LEU A 238 -13.03 -3.18 9.41
N VAL A 239 -11.93 -2.89 10.11
CA VAL A 239 -11.18 -3.89 10.88
C VAL A 239 -12.04 -4.57 11.93
N SER A 240 -12.86 -3.81 12.68
CA SER A 240 -13.76 -4.39 13.69
C SER A 240 -14.78 -5.32 13.03
N GLY A 241 -15.40 -4.89 11.93
CA GLY A 241 -16.36 -5.68 11.19
C GLY A 241 -15.79 -6.98 10.60
N LEU A 242 -14.57 -6.89 10.07
CA LEU A 242 -13.81 -8.04 9.56
C LEU A 242 -13.56 -9.10 10.64
N TYR A 243 -13.54 -8.74 11.93
CA TYR A 243 -13.27 -9.68 13.02
C TYR A 243 -14.39 -9.78 14.07
N GLY A 244 -15.59 -9.31 13.76
CA GLY A 244 -16.77 -9.49 14.62
C GLY A 244 -16.86 -8.54 15.82
N GLY A 245 -16.15 -7.41 15.81
CA GLY A 245 -16.29 -6.34 16.81
C GLY A 245 -14.96 -5.81 17.35
N ASN A 246 -15.05 -5.02 18.42
CA ASN A 246 -13.90 -4.51 19.16
C ASN A 246 -13.03 -5.65 19.70
N ASP A 247 -11.73 -5.41 19.84
CA ASP A 247 -10.71 -6.40 20.26
C ASP A 247 -10.49 -7.58 19.29
N LEU A 248 -11.24 -7.62 18.18
CA LEU A 248 -11.14 -8.60 17.12
C LEU A 248 -11.36 -10.02 17.65
N PRO A 249 -12.56 -10.39 18.14
CA PRO A 249 -12.80 -11.69 18.78
C PRO A 249 -12.61 -12.87 17.82
N SER A 250 -13.03 -12.74 16.56
CA SER A 250 -12.92 -13.82 15.58
C SER A 250 -11.47 -14.17 15.26
N VAL A 251 -11.15 -15.45 15.24
CA VAL A 251 -9.80 -15.95 14.89
C VAL A 251 -9.51 -15.82 13.40
N THR A 252 -10.54 -15.85 12.56
CA THR A 252 -10.47 -15.67 11.12
C THR A 252 -11.22 -14.42 10.68
N GLN A 253 -10.79 -13.86 9.56
CA GLN A 253 -11.46 -12.71 8.95
C GLN A 253 -12.78 -13.11 8.29
N ASN A 254 -13.85 -12.38 8.58
CA ASN A 254 -15.11 -12.48 7.86
C ASN A 254 -15.00 -11.78 6.49
N SER A 255 -14.69 -12.54 5.44
CA SER A 255 -14.62 -12.02 4.08
C SER A 255 -15.98 -11.57 3.52
N ALA A 256 -17.08 -12.05 4.09
CA ALA A 256 -18.43 -11.61 3.76
C ALA A 256 -18.86 -10.36 4.54
N TYR A 257 -17.97 -9.79 5.38
CA TYR A 257 -18.29 -8.56 6.10
C TYR A 257 -18.66 -7.45 5.12
N ARG A 258 -19.69 -6.73 5.50
CA ARG A 258 -20.25 -5.62 4.77
C ARG A 258 -20.88 -4.65 5.78
N PRO A 259 -20.68 -3.34 5.66
CA PRO A 259 -21.35 -2.37 6.52
C PRO A 259 -22.88 -2.48 6.40
N SER A 260 -23.60 -2.14 7.47
CA SER A 260 -25.05 -2.36 7.58
C SER A 260 -25.88 -1.52 6.60
N ASP A 261 -25.35 -0.41 6.09
CA ASP A 261 -26.02 0.45 5.10
C ASP A 261 -25.95 -0.12 3.67
N TRP A 262 -25.23 -1.22 3.46
CA TRP A 262 -25.22 -1.96 2.20
C TRP A 262 -26.18 -3.15 2.28
N PRO A 263 -27.33 -3.12 1.57
CA PRO A 263 -28.27 -4.23 1.54
C PRO A 263 -27.79 -5.33 0.60
N SER A 264 -28.37 -6.52 0.72
CA SER A 264 -28.02 -7.68 -0.11
C SER A 264 -28.27 -7.46 -1.60
N SER A 265 -29.18 -6.55 -1.97
CA SER A 265 -29.40 -6.15 -3.36
C SER A 265 -28.19 -5.45 -4.00
N GLU A 266 -27.26 -4.90 -3.20
CA GLU A 266 -26.05 -4.21 -3.68
C GLU A 266 -24.77 -5.05 -3.52
N GLN A 267 -24.88 -6.37 -3.33
CA GLN A 267 -23.73 -7.25 -3.14
C GLN A 267 -22.73 -7.18 -4.31
N ALA A 268 -23.22 -7.09 -5.55
CA ALA A 268 -22.35 -7.00 -6.72
C ALA A 268 -21.49 -5.74 -6.69
N LEU A 269 -22.10 -4.58 -6.42
CA LEU A 269 -21.37 -3.32 -6.26
C LEU A 269 -20.39 -3.40 -5.08
N TRP A 270 -20.81 -3.91 -3.93
CA TRP A 270 -19.94 -4.05 -2.77
C TRP A 270 -18.69 -4.88 -3.08
N ASN A 271 -18.84 -5.99 -3.81
CA ASN A 271 -17.71 -6.82 -4.23
C ASN A 271 -16.70 -6.04 -5.09
N VAL A 272 -17.19 -5.14 -5.96
CA VAL A 272 -16.32 -4.24 -6.74
C VAL A 272 -15.65 -3.23 -5.82
N VAL A 273 -16.39 -2.57 -4.93
CA VAL A 273 -15.83 -1.60 -3.97
C VAL A 273 -14.71 -2.20 -3.14
N VAL A 274 -14.91 -3.40 -2.58
CA VAL A 274 -13.89 -4.10 -1.79
C VAL A 274 -12.63 -4.37 -2.62
N LYS A 275 -12.80 -4.89 -3.84
CA LYS A 275 -11.66 -5.31 -4.66
C LYS A 275 -10.89 -4.15 -5.28
N ASP A 276 -11.59 -3.09 -5.67
CA ASP A 276 -11.07 -2.06 -6.57
C ASP A 276 -10.94 -0.68 -5.92
N CYS A 277 -11.73 -0.37 -4.88
CA CYS A 277 -11.77 0.96 -4.29
C CYS A 277 -11.17 0.99 -2.87
N LEU A 278 -11.45 -0.04 -2.07
CA LEU A 278 -11.17 -0.08 -0.63
C LEU A 278 -9.69 0.11 -0.29
N GLY A 279 -8.80 -0.39 -1.15
CA GLY A 279 -7.35 -0.32 -0.99
C GLY A 279 -6.80 1.09 -0.80
N CYS A 280 -7.45 2.12 -1.38
CA CYS A 280 -7.05 3.53 -1.20
C CYS A 280 -8.11 4.33 -0.43
N HIS A 281 -9.41 4.06 -0.69
CA HIS A 281 -10.51 4.86 -0.15
C HIS A 281 -10.86 4.58 1.33
N THR A 282 -10.20 3.64 2.00
CA THR A 282 -10.31 3.53 3.46
C THR A 282 -9.64 4.69 4.21
N LEU A 283 -8.73 5.43 3.55
CA LEU A 283 -8.06 6.58 4.13
C LEU A 283 -8.26 7.88 3.33
N SER A 284 -8.19 7.84 1.99
CA SER A 284 -8.23 9.05 1.16
C SER A 284 -9.62 9.67 1.05
N GLU A 285 -10.68 8.88 0.88
CA GLU A 285 -12.08 9.31 0.76
C GLU A 285 -13.01 8.26 1.39
N GLN A 286 -13.15 8.34 2.71
CA GLN A 286 -13.81 7.33 3.53
C GLN A 286 -15.30 7.17 3.23
N GLU A 287 -15.91 8.20 2.67
CA GLU A 287 -17.31 8.28 2.32
C GLU A 287 -17.69 7.24 1.26
N VAL A 288 -16.73 6.80 0.42
CA VAL A 288 -16.91 5.72 -0.56
C VAL A 288 -17.35 4.41 0.10
N LEU A 289 -17.14 4.24 1.41
CA LEU A 289 -17.59 3.05 2.14
C LEU A 289 -19.06 3.10 2.55
N SER A 290 -19.75 4.23 2.35
CA SER A 290 -21.18 4.35 2.61
C SER A 290 -21.98 4.28 1.32
N LEU A 291 -22.99 3.41 1.26
CA LEU A 291 -23.89 3.33 0.10
C LEU A 291 -24.63 4.65 -0.12
N ASN A 292 -24.93 5.39 0.95
CA ASN A 292 -25.59 6.69 0.82
C ASN A 292 -24.74 7.69 0.02
N TYR A 293 -23.42 7.69 0.21
CA TYR A 293 -22.51 8.52 -0.58
C TYR A 293 -22.62 8.22 -2.07
N TRP A 294 -22.70 6.93 -2.45
CA TRP A 294 -22.89 6.52 -3.84
C TRP A 294 -24.20 7.04 -4.43
N LYS A 295 -25.29 7.00 -3.63
CA LYS A 295 -26.61 7.46 -4.05
C LYS A 295 -26.69 8.97 -4.24
N VAL A 296 -26.04 9.75 -3.38
CA VAL A 296 -26.11 11.22 -3.46
C VAL A 296 -25.06 11.84 -4.40
N ASN A 297 -23.99 11.10 -4.75
CA ASN A 297 -22.89 11.61 -5.60
C ASN A 297 -22.82 10.92 -6.97
N VAL A 298 -23.95 10.43 -7.51
CA VAL A 298 -24.00 9.69 -8.79
C VAL A 298 -23.31 10.45 -9.93
N GLY A 299 -23.53 11.77 -10.04
CA GLY A 299 -22.94 12.60 -11.09
C GLY A 299 -21.41 12.64 -11.02
N ASP A 300 -20.86 12.95 -9.85
CA ASP A 300 -19.40 13.02 -9.64
C ASP A 300 -18.73 11.65 -9.83
N LEU A 301 -19.34 10.58 -9.30
CA LEU A 301 -18.85 9.23 -9.49
C LEU A 301 -18.86 8.80 -10.96
N ARG A 302 -19.91 9.14 -11.72
CA ARG A 302 -19.96 8.87 -13.17
C ARG A 302 -18.87 9.63 -13.92
N GLU A 303 -18.64 10.90 -13.58
CA GLU A 303 -17.58 11.69 -14.21
C GLU A 303 -16.19 11.12 -13.90
N LYS A 304 -15.86 10.85 -12.63
CA LYS A 304 -14.54 10.35 -12.22
C LYS A 304 -14.28 8.92 -12.68
N ILE A 305 -15.23 8.03 -12.47
CA ILE A 305 -15.08 6.60 -12.79
C ILE A 305 -15.31 6.40 -14.28
N LEU A 306 -16.52 6.65 -14.79
CA LEU A 306 -16.90 6.19 -16.14
C LEU A 306 -16.32 7.04 -17.27
N LYS A 307 -16.30 8.37 -17.09
CA LYS A 307 -15.84 9.30 -18.14
C LYS A 307 -14.33 9.53 -18.11
N HIS A 308 -13.78 9.88 -16.95
CA HIS A 308 -12.37 10.22 -16.82
C HIS A 308 -11.46 9.02 -16.54
N LYS A 309 -12.04 7.89 -16.09
CA LYS A 309 -11.31 6.63 -15.82
C LYS A 309 -10.15 6.80 -14.85
N THR A 310 -10.23 7.79 -13.95
CA THR A 310 -9.22 8.07 -12.92
C THR A 310 -9.38 7.20 -11.69
N MET A 311 -10.37 6.31 -11.69
CA MET A 311 -10.67 5.37 -10.62
C MET A 311 -10.84 3.95 -11.20
N PRO A 312 -10.39 2.90 -10.48
CA PRO A 312 -9.51 2.95 -9.30
C PRO A 312 -8.22 3.74 -9.50
N ASN A 313 -7.71 4.37 -8.43
CA ASN A 313 -6.54 5.24 -8.50
C ASN A 313 -5.21 4.45 -8.60
N ALA A 314 -5.21 3.18 -8.19
CA ALA A 314 -4.03 2.33 -8.26
C ALA A 314 -3.93 1.65 -9.65
N PRO A 315 -2.75 1.62 -10.33
CA PRO A 315 -2.66 1.22 -11.72
C PRO A 315 -3.09 -0.22 -12.00
N TYR A 316 -2.73 -1.16 -11.12
CA TYR A 316 -3.08 -2.56 -11.31
C TYR A 316 -4.59 -2.79 -11.16
N SER A 317 -5.20 -2.25 -10.11
CA SER A 317 -6.66 -2.30 -9.93
C SER A 317 -7.41 -1.55 -11.03
N ASN A 318 -6.89 -0.42 -11.51
CA ASN A 318 -7.48 0.31 -12.63
C ASN A 318 -7.57 -0.57 -13.87
N ARG A 319 -6.46 -1.20 -14.27
CA ARG A 319 -6.44 -2.10 -15.43
C ARG A 319 -7.42 -3.26 -15.25
N ARG A 320 -7.43 -3.91 -14.08
CA ARG A 320 -8.34 -5.02 -13.78
C ARG A 320 -9.82 -4.59 -13.83
N PHE A 321 -10.15 -3.44 -13.25
CA PHE A 321 -11.50 -2.88 -13.24
C PHE A 321 -12.04 -2.68 -14.67
N TRP A 322 -11.20 -2.14 -15.56
CA TRP A 322 -11.57 -1.88 -16.96
C TRP A 322 -11.48 -3.11 -17.87
N SER A 323 -10.68 -4.12 -17.52
CA SER A 323 -10.57 -5.36 -18.28
C SER A 323 -11.59 -6.43 -17.87
N THR A 324 -12.41 -6.15 -16.87
CA THR A 324 -13.45 -7.05 -16.34
C THR A 324 -14.81 -6.36 -16.36
N ASP A 325 -15.86 -7.07 -15.97
CA ASP A 325 -17.23 -6.54 -15.92
C ASP A 325 -17.49 -5.55 -14.77
N HIS A 326 -16.47 -5.23 -13.98
CA HIS A 326 -16.61 -4.38 -12.79
C HIS A 326 -17.08 -2.96 -13.13
N HIS A 327 -16.65 -2.40 -14.27
CA HIS A 327 -17.14 -1.10 -14.73
C HIS A 327 -18.62 -1.11 -15.09
N ASN A 328 -19.13 -2.19 -15.70
CA ASN A 328 -20.54 -2.34 -16.01
C ASN A 328 -21.38 -2.50 -14.73
N ILE A 329 -20.89 -3.22 -13.73
CA ILE A 329 -21.54 -3.33 -12.41
C ILE A 329 -21.67 -1.95 -11.74
N VAL A 330 -20.62 -1.13 -11.81
CA VAL A 330 -20.67 0.25 -11.30
C VAL A 330 -21.65 1.10 -12.10
N GLU A 331 -21.61 1.02 -13.43
CA GLU A 331 -22.52 1.76 -14.30
C GLU A 331 -24.00 1.39 -14.04
N ASP A 332 -24.32 0.10 -13.94
CA ASP A 332 -25.66 -0.38 -13.57
C ASP A 332 -26.11 0.24 -12.24
N ALA A 333 -25.27 0.15 -11.21
CA ALA A 333 -25.63 0.69 -9.90
C ALA A 333 -25.86 2.22 -9.94
N LEU A 334 -24.98 2.97 -10.60
CA LEU A 334 -25.14 4.43 -10.77
C LEU A 334 -26.37 4.79 -11.60
N ASN A 335 -26.81 3.93 -12.53
CA ASN A 335 -28.05 4.12 -13.28
C ASN A 335 -29.30 3.79 -12.45
N ARG A 336 -29.20 2.89 -11.47
CA ARG A 336 -30.28 2.56 -10.51
C ARG A 336 -30.42 3.61 -9.41
N PHE A 337 -29.32 4.21 -8.97
CA PHE A 337 -29.31 5.23 -7.92
C PHE A 337 -29.77 6.62 -8.37
N ARG A 338 -30.51 6.72 -9.49
CA ARG A 338 -30.90 7.99 -10.14
C ARG A 338 -31.15 9.11 -9.11
N PRO A 339 -30.57 10.30 -9.31
CA PRO A 339 -30.71 11.42 -8.38
C PRO A 339 -32.17 11.81 -8.16
#